data_AF-A0A943QY52-F1
#
_entry.id   AF-A0A943QY52-F1
#
_cell.length_a   1.000
_cell.length_b   1.000
_cell.length_c   1.000
_cell.angle_alpha   90.00
_cell.angle_beta   90.00
_cell.angle_gamma   90.00
#
_symmetry.space_group_name_H-M   'P 1'
#
loop_
_entity.id
_entity.type
_entity.pdbx_description
1 polymer ?
#
loop_
_entity_poly.entity_id
_entity_poly.type
_entity_poly.pdbx_seq_one_letter_code
_entity_poly.pdbx_strand_id
1 'polypeptide(L)' 'WSKFILTSDEQFESKYGMKADKKRKLYNGTLRVDLYQYFGERVRRSEARKVN' A
#
# COMPACT_ATOMS: atom_id res chain seq x y z
N TRP A 1 -0.07 -4.62 9.61
CA TRP A 1 1.15 -3.86 9.24
C TRP A 1 0.95 -3.19 7.91
N SER A 2 1.54 -2.01 7.71
CA SER A 2 1.54 -1.35 6.40
C SER A 2 2.51 -2.04 5.43
N LYS A 3 2.17 -2.06 4.14
CA LYS A 3 2.99 -2.64 3.06
C LYS A 3 3.23 -1.58 1.98
N PHE A 4 4.46 -1.55 1.46
CA PHE A 4 4.90 -0.62 0.42
C PHE A 4 5.58 -1.42 -0.67
N ILE A 5 5.00 -1.46 -1.86
CA ILE A 5 5.50 -2.24 -2.99
C ILE A 5 5.81 -1.30 -4.15
N LEU A 6 7.03 -1.37 -4.67
CA LEU A 6 7.48 -0.62 -5.84
C LEU A 6 7.64 -1.59 -7.00
N THR A 7 6.98 -1.34 -8.13
CA THR A 7 7.09 -2.19 -9.32
C THR A 7 6.76 -1.41 -10.59
N SER A 8 7.32 -1.84 -11.73
CA SER A 8 6.94 -1.38 -13.07
C SER A 8 5.72 -2.11 -13.64
N ASP A 9 5.22 -3.15 -12.95
CA ASP A 9 4.05 -3.91 -13.38
C ASP A 9 2.77 -3.08 -13.21
N GLU A 10 2.20 -2.63 -14.32
CA GLU A 10 0.97 -1.85 -14.33
C GLU A 10 -0.27 -2.68 -13.94
N GLN A 11 -0.20 -4.01 -14.03
CA GLN A 11 -1.26 -4.94 -13.63
C GLN A 11 -1.11 -5.49 -12.20
N PHE A 12 -0.17 -4.93 -11.43
CA PHE A 12 0.17 -5.42 -10.09
C PHE A 12 -1.05 -5.59 -9.18
N GLU A 13 -1.95 -4.61 -9.08
CA GLU A 13 -3.11 -4.68 -8.17
C GLU A 13 -4.05 -5.85 -8.49
N SER A 14 -4.18 -6.21 -9.77
CA SER A 14 -4.99 -7.37 -10.20
C SER A 14 -4.36 -8.67 -9.73
N LYS A 15 -3.03 -8.83 -9.91
CA LYS A 15 -2.28 -10.01 -9.49
C LYS A 15 -2.17 -10.12 -7.97
N TYR A 16 -2.02 -8.98 -7.30
CA TYR A 16 -1.95 -8.87 -5.84
C TYR A 16 -3.32 -9.09 -5.18
N GLY A 17 -4.41 -8.94 -5.94
CA GLY A 17 -5.78 -9.18 -5.48
C GLY A 17 -6.34 -8.06 -4.59
N MET A 18 -5.66 -6.91 -4.50
CA MET A 18 -6.08 -5.80 -3.65
C MET A 18 -5.64 -4.46 -4.23
N LYS A 19 -6.58 -3.51 -4.26
CA LYS A 19 -6.31 -2.11 -4.63
C LYS A 19 -5.54 -1.40 -3.53
N ALA A 20 -4.53 -0.63 -3.88
CA ALA A 20 -3.74 0.17 -2.95
C ALA A 20 -4.54 1.34 -2.39
N ASP A 21 -4.28 1.69 -1.13
CA ASP A 21 -4.85 2.88 -0.49
C ASP A 21 -4.32 4.16 -1.14
N LYS A 22 -3.03 4.13 -1.50
CA LYS A 22 -2.39 5.19 -2.29
C LYS A 22 -1.46 4.59 -3.34
N LYS A 23 -1.48 5.20 -4.52
CA LYS A 23 -0.57 4.89 -5.63
C LYS A 23 0.18 6.15 -6.04
N ARG A 24 1.51 6.08 -6.14
CA ARG A 24 2.34 7.19 -6.61
C ARG A 24 3.18 6.75 -7.79
N LYS A 25 3.06 7.46 -8.92
CA LYS A 25 3.97 7.29 -10.05
C LYS A 25 5.36 7.82 -9.69
N LEU A 26 6.36 7.02 -9.95
CA LEU A 26 7.78 7.31 -9.75
C LEU A 26 8.57 6.85 -10.98
N TYR A 27 9.87 7.14 -10.97
CA TYR A 27 10.81 6.69 -11.99
C TYR A 27 12.06 6.14 -11.32
N ASN A 28 12.51 4.97 -11.75
CA ASN A 28 13.80 4.40 -11.42
C ASN A 28 14.71 4.58 -12.64
N GLY A 29 15.39 5.73 -12.70
CA GLY A 29 16.05 6.19 -13.93
C GLY A 29 15.01 6.54 -15.00
N THR A 30 15.10 5.90 -16.18
CA THR A 30 14.11 6.06 -17.26
C THR A 30 12.91 5.11 -17.13
N LEU A 31 12.99 4.10 -16.26
CA LEU A 31 11.92 3.14 -16.08
C LEU A 31 10.81 3.72 -15.19
N ARG A 32 9.61 3.81 -15.74
CA ARG A 32 8.42 4.15 -14.96
C ARG A 32 8.09 3.01 -13.99
N VAL A 33 7.85 3.37 -12.74
CA VAL A 33 7.40 2.47 -11.68
C VAL A 33 6.26 3.15 -10.90
N ASP A 34 5.43 2.36 -10.25
CA ASP A 34 4.43 2.86 -9.32
C ASP A 34 4.71 2.31 -7.91
N LEU A 35 4.63 3.19 -6.91
CA LEU A 35 4.67 2.83 -5.49
C LEU A 35 3.24 2.63 -4.99
N TYR A 36 2.91 1.39 -4.67
CA TYR A 36 1.64 0.96 -4.10
C TYR A 36 1.76 0.91 -2.57
N GLN A 37 0.86 1.61 -1.89
CA GLN A 37 0.87 1.76 -0.43
C GLN A 37 -0.41 1.17 0.14
N TYR A 38 -0.25 0.24 1.07
CA TYR A 38 -1.32 -0.41 1.80
C TYR A 38 -1.12 -0.15 3.28
N PHE A 39 -1.98 0.64 3.91
CA PHE A 39 -1.84 1.01 5.32
C PHE A 39 -2.47 -0.07 6.19
N GLY A 40 -1.75 -0.48 7.23
CA GLY A 40 -2.33 -1.34 8.25
C GLY A 40 -3.45 -0.60 8.97
N GLU A 41 -4.47 -1.34 9.42
CA GLU A 41 -5.50 -0.77 10.27
C GLU A 41 -4.89 -0.20 11.54
N ARG A 42 -5.21 1.07 11.81
CA ARG A 42 -4.92 1.68 13.09
C ARG A 42 -6.00 1.25 14.05
N VAL A 43 -5.64 0.54 15.12
CA VAL A 43 -6.56 0.23 16.22
C VAL A 43 -7.20 1.53 16.69
N ARG A 44 -8.54 1.61 16.66
CA ARG A 44 -9.23 2.83 17.09
C ARG A 44 -8.96 3.02 18.58
N ARG A 45 -8.64 4.24 19.01
CA ARG A 45 -8.35 4.55 20.42
C ARG A 45 -9.46 4.10 21.39
N SER A 46 -10.71 4.05 20.92
CA SER A 46 -11.87 3.55 21.67
C SER A 46 -11.85 2.04 21.91
N GLU A 47 -11.28 1.25 20.99
CA GLU A 47 -11.20 -0.21 21.09
C GLU A 47 -10.02 -0.62 21.96
N ALA A 48 -8.88 0.08 21.84
CA ALA A 48 -7.71 -0.14 22.70
C ALA A 48 -8.01 0.02 24.20
N ARG A 49 -8.97 0.88 24.58
CA ARG A 49 -9.39 1.10 25.98
C ARG A 49 -10.26 -0.02 26.55
N LYS A 50 -10.86 -0.88 25.71
CA LYS A 50 -11.68 -2.02 26.16
C LYS A 50 -10.87 -3.29 26.44
N VAL A 51 -9.60 -3.31 26.00
CA VAL A 51 -8.72 -4.48 26.11
C VAL A 51 -7.73 -4.35 27.29
N ASN A 52 -7.77 -3.22 28.01
CA ASN A 52 -7.05 -2.98 29.26
C ASN A 52 -8.04 -2.88 30.41
#